data_AF-A0A7C3K3V4-F1
#
_entry.id   AF-A0A7C3K3V4-F1
#
_cell.length_a   1.000
_cell.length_b   1.000
_cell.length_c   1.000
_cell.angle_alpha   90.00
_cell.angle_beta   90.00
_cell.angle_gamma   90.00
#
_symmetry.space_group_name_H-M   'P 1'
#
loop_
_entity.id
_entity.type
_entity.pdbx_description
1 polymer ?
#
loop_
_entity_poly.entity_id
_entity_poly.type
_entity_poly.pdbx_seq_one_letter_code
_entity_poly.pdbx_strand_id
1 'polypeptide(L)'
;MRSEVYFADLRAGGRTILDKLSLLLDRTDLKGKIRENDLVAVKLHFGEKGNSAFVRPIFLGRVVERIKQYKGKPFLTDTNTLYRGM
;
A
#
# COMPACT_ATOMS: atom_id res chain seq x y z
N MET A 1 18.57 -15.42 1.51
CA MET A 1 17.94 -15.05 0.22
C MET A 1 17.88 -13.54 0.10
N ARG A 2 18.05 -12.98 -1.10
CA ARG A 2 17.81 -11.55 -1.38
C ARG A 2 16.38 -11.37 -1.86
N SER A 3 15.70 -10.34 -1.39
CA SER A 3 14.36 -9.99 -1.85
C SER A 3 14.44 -9.20 -3.15
N GLU A 4 13.53 -9.46 -4.09
CA GLU A 4 13.34 -8.59 -5.24
C GLU A 4 12.63 -7.30 -4.83
N VAL A 5 13.17 -6.16 -5.27
CA VAL A 5 12.64 -4.83 -4.94
C VAL A 5 12.34 -4.10 -6.24
N TYR A 6 11.07 -3.73 -6.42
CA TYR A 6 10.61 -2.95 -7.56
C TYR A 6 10.43 -1.49 -7.16
N PHE A 7 10.90 -0.56 -7.98
CA PHE A 7 10.76 0.88 -7.75
C PHE A 7 10.43 1.62 -9.04
N ALA A 8 9.86 2.81 -8.91
CA ALA A 8 9.61 3.71 -10.01
C ALA A 8 9.83 5.16 -9.55
N ASP A 9 10.22 6.03 -10.48
CA ASP A 9 10.35 7.46 -10.22
C ASP A 9 8.97 8.16 -10.16
N LEU A 10 8.94 9.34 -9.53
CA LEU A 10 7.72 10.14 -9.35
C LEU A 10 7.38 11.06 -10.54
N ARG A 11 8.11 11.01 -11.66
CA ARG A 11 7.82 11.85 -12.83
C ARG A 11 6.60 11.31 -13.55
N ALA A 12 5.63 12.17 -13.83
CA ALA A 12 4.49 11.84 -14.69
C ALA A 12 4.82 12.22 -16.14
N GLY A 13 4.56 11.31 -17.08
CA GLY A 13 4.83 11.50 -18.51
C GLY A 13 4.47 10.25 -19.29
N GLY A 14 3.39 10.29 -20.06
CA GLY A 14 2.80 9.12 -20.73
C GLY A 14 2.11 8.11 -19.78
N ARG A 15 2.52 8.05 -18.51
CA ARG A 15 1.86 7.30 -17.42
C ARG A 15 1.79 8.16 -16.15
N THR A 16 0.70 8.03 -15.40
CA THR A 16 0.58 8.65 -14.08
C THR A 16 1.37 7.86 -13.04
N ILE A 17 1.65 8.47 -11.88
CA ILE A 17 2.29 7.78 -10.76
C ILE A 17 1.44 6.58 -10.29
N LEU A 18 0.10 6.68 -10.38
CA LEU A 18 -0.80 5.58 -10.02
C LEU A 18 -0.71 4.42 -11.00
N ASP A 19 -0.51 4.67 -12.29
CA ASP A 19 -0.32 3.62 -13.29
C ASP A 19 1.01 2.91 -13.07
N LYS A 20 2.06 3.67 -12.70
CA LYS A 20 3.34 3.08 -12.29
C LYS A 20 3.18 2.20 -11.04
N LEU A 21 2.44 2.67 -10.02
CA LEU A 21 2.15 1.87 -8.84
C LEU A 21 1.40 0.58 -9.18
N SER A 22 0.37 0.65 -10.03
CA SER A 22 -0.35 -0.54 -10.49
C SER A 22 0.57 -1.54 -11.19
N LEU A 23 1.49 -1.07 -12.05
CA LEU A 23 2.49 -1.93 -12.71
C LEU A 23 3.45 -2.58 -11.70
N LEU A 24 3.88 -1.84 -10.67
CA LEU A 24 4.71 -2.42 -9.61
C LEU A 24 3.95 -3.50 -8.84
N LEU A 25 2.68 -3.27 -8.51
CA LEU A 25 1.83 -4.26 -7.87
C LEU A 25 1.59 -5.49 -8.76
N ASP A 26 1.54 -5.35 -10.08
CA ASP A 26 1.43 -6.49 -11.02
C ASP A 26 2.67 -7.39 -11.00
N ARG A 27 3.84 -6.81 -10.73
CA ARG A 27 5.11 -7.56 -10.59
C ARG A 27 5.23 -8.27 -9.24
N THR A 28 4.38 -7.91 -8.29
CA THR A 28 4.30 -8.64 -7.02
C THR A 28 3.37 -9.84 -7.13
N ASP A 29 3.73 -10.95 -6.50
CA ASP A 29 2.87 -12.13 -6.40
C ASP A 29 1.78 -11.95 -5.32
N LEU A 30 0.95 -10.91 -5.44
CA LEU A 30 -0.19 -10.72 -4.53
C LEU A 30 -1.27 -11.78 -4.77
N LYS A 31 -1.46 -12.20 -6.03
CA LYS A 31 -2.44 -13.23 -6.40
C LYS A 31 -2.15 -14.58 -5.76
N GLY A 32 -0.88 -15.00 -5.69
CA GLY A 32 -0.48 -16.25 -5.02
C GLY A 32 -0.54 -16.18 -3.50
N LYS A 33 -0.65 -14.98 -2.92
CA LYS A 33 -0.60 -14.73 -1.47
C LYS A 33 -1.96 -14.45 -0.83
N ILE A 34 -2.91 -13.91 -1.59
CA ILE A 34 -4.24 -13.55 -1.09
C ILE A 34 -5.23 -14.63 -1.51
N ARG A 35 -5.87 -15.26 -0.52
CA ARG A 35 -6.96 -16.21 -0.74
C ARG A 35 -8.30 -15.51 -0.60
N GLU A 36 -9.33 -16.12 -1.17
CA GLU A 36 -10.69 -15.63 -1.07
C GLU A 36 -11.12 -15.53 0.41
N ASN A 37 -11.69 -14.39 0.78
CA ASN A 37 -12.09 -14.03 2.15
C ASN A 37 -10.96 -13.78 3.16
N ASP A 38 -9.69 -13.80 2.77
CA ASP A 38 -8.59 -13.45 3.68
C ASP A 38 -8.77 -12.02 4.23
N LEU A 39 -8.56 -11.87 5.54
CA LEU A 39 -8.41 -10.55 6.15
C LEU A 39 -6.99 -10.05 5.86
N VAL A 40 -6.89 -8.99 5.06
CA VAL A 40 -5.59 -8.47 4.60
C VAL A 40 -5.31 -7.13 5.28
N ALA A 41 -4.35 -7.15 6.20
CA ALA A 41 -3.86 -5.94 6.85
C ALA A 41 -3.02 -5.10 5.88
N VAL A 42 -3.45 -3.88 5.61
CA VAL A 42 -2.62 -2.87 4.96
C VAL A 42 -2.04 -2.01 6.06
N LYS A 43 -0.80 -2.30 6.45
CA LYS A 43 -0.09 -1.55 7.48
C LYS A 43 0.46 -0.24 6.89
N LEU A 44 0.19 0.86 7.56
CA LEU A 44 0.65 2.20 7.17
C LEU A 44 0.76 3.11 8.39
N HIS A 45 1.36 4.28 8.20
CA HIS A 45 1.26 5.39 9.13
C HIS A 45 0.13 6.31 8.66
N PHE A 46 -0.93 6.51 9.46
CA PHE A 46 -2.09 7.34 9.08
C PHE A 46 -1.76 8.82 8.97
N GLY A 47 -0.73 9.24 9.70
CA GLY A 47 -0.36 10.64 9.83
C GLY A 47 -0.85 11.19 11.16
N GLU A 48 -0.18 12.23 11.63
CA GLU A 48 -0.47 12.91 12.89
C GLU A 48 -0.70 14.38 12.61
N LYS A 49 -1.37 15.07 13.53
CA LYS A 49 -1.65 16.50 13.39
C LYS A 49 -0.35 17.27 13.15
N GLY A 50 -0.28 17.99 12.01
CA GLY A 50 0.88 18.79 11.62
C GLY A 50 1.97 18.03 10.85
N ASN A 51 1.87 16.70 10.73
CA ASN A 51 2.81 15.90 9.94
C ASN A 51 2.27 15.71 8.50
N SER A 52 3.15 15.86 7.50
CA SER A 52 2.86 15.60 6.08
C SER A 52 3.59 14.37 5.51
N ALA A 53 4.45 13.73 6.31
CA ALA A 53 5.25 12.56 5.95
C ALA A 53 4.45 11.25 6.07
N PHE A 54 3.26 11.20 5.46
CA PHE A 54 2.42 10.01 5.40
C PHE A 54 2.05 9.68 3.95
N VAL A 55 1.67 8.42 3.71
CA VAL A 55 1.27 7.98 2.37
C VAL A 55 -0.08 8.60 2.02
N ARG A 56 -0.14 9.36 0.92
CA ARG A 56 -1.39 9.97 0.46
C ARG A 56 -2.45 8.89 0.17
N PRO A 57 -3.71 9.07 0.60
CA PRO A 57 -4.77 8.06 0.45
C PRO A 57 -4.97 7.51 -0.97
N ILE A 58 -4.70 8.33 -2.00
CA ILE A 58 -4.84 7.93 -3.40
C ILE A 58 -3.95 6.74 -3.79
N PHE A 59 -2.77 6.60 -3.19
CA PHE A 59 -1.89 5.46 -3.43
C PHE A 59 -2.43 4.19 -2.74
N LEU A 60 -2.95 4.33 -1.52
CA LEU A 60 -3.55 3.23 -0.77
C LEU A 60 -4.80 2.69 -1.46
N GLY A 61 -5.59 3.55 -2.09
CA GLY A 61 -6.75 3.13 -2.89
C GLY A 61 -6.37 2.08 -3.94
N ARG A 62 -5.23 2.25 -4.65
CA ARG A 62 -4.77 1.26 -5.63
C ARG A 62 -4.38 -0.08 -5.00
N VAL A 63 -3.80 -0.07 -3.79
CA VAL A 63 -3.47 -1.29 -3.04
C VAL A 63 -4.75 -2.01 -2.58
N VAL A 64 -5.70 -1.26 -2.02
CA VAL A 64 -7.00 -1.77 -1.56
C VAL A 64 -7.77 -2.42 -2.71
N GLU A 65 -7.85 -1.75 -3.86
CA GLU A 65 -8.54 -2.29 -5.04
C GLU A 65 -7.86 -3.56 -5.55
N ARG A 66 -6.52 -3.62 -5.52
CA ARG A 66 -5.80 -4.84 -5.89
C ARG A 66 -6.11 -6.01 -4.97
N ILE A 67 -6.22 -5.78 -3.66
CA ILE A 67 -6.59 -6.83 -2.70
C ILE A 67 -8.02 -7.33 -2.97
N LYS A 68 -8.97 -6.42 -3.20
CA LYS A 68 -10.37 -6.77 -3.53
C LYS A 68 -10.49 -7.54 -4.84
N GLN A 69 -9.67 -7.23 -5.85
CA GLN A 69 -9.62 -7.99 -7.11
C GLN A 69 -9.31 -9.48 -6.89
N TYR A 70 -8.57 -9.81 -5.82
CA TYR A 70 -8.28 -11.17 -5.40
C TYR A 70 -9.22 -11.69 -4.31
N LYS A 71 -10.39 -11.04 -4.14
CA LYS A 71 -11.44 -11.38 -3.17
C LYS A 71 -10.98 -11.34 -1.70
N GLY A 72 -9.88 -10.65 -1.41
CA GLY A 72 -9.47 -10.36 -0.03
C GLY A 72 -10.34 -9.28 0.60
N LYS A 73 -10.31 -9.21 1.93
CA LYS A 73 -11.01 -8.22 2.76
C LYS A 73 -9.97 -7.27 3.38
N PRO A 74 -9.62 -6.17 2.70
CA PRO A 74 -8.60 -5.26 3.18
C PRO A 74 -9.11 -4.47 4.38
N PHE A 75 -8.23 -4.25 5.36
CA PHE A 75 -8.42 -3.25 6.41
C PHE A 75 -7.13 -2.47 6.61
N LEU A 76 -7.27 -1.20 6.99
CA LEU A 76 -6.14 -0.34 7.27
C LEU A 76 -5.75 -0.48 8.74
N THR A 77 -4.46 -0.58 9.02
CA THR A 77 -3.96 -0.67 10.40
C THR A 77 -2.68 0.13 10.55
N ASP A 78 -2.55 0.83 11.67
CA ASP A 78 -1.34 1.52 12.06
C ASP A 78 -0.76 0.84 13.30
N THR A 79 0.55 0.96 13.47
CA THR A 79 1.23 0.57 14.70
C THR A 79 1.85 1.81 15.29
N ASN A 80 1.01 2.80 15.59
CA ASN A 80 1.41 3.97 16.32
C ASN A 80 1.69 3.58 17.77
N THR A 81 2.91 3.81 18.22
CA THR A 81 3.24 3.72 19.63
C THR A 81 2.60 4.90 20.32
N LEU A 82 1.67 4.67 21.25
CA LEU A 82 1.09 5.71 22.08
C LEU A 82 2.16 6.16 23.10
N TYR A 83 3.11 7.00 22.69
CA TYR A 83 4.00 7.65 23.63
C TYR A 83 3.14 8.60 24.48
N ARG A 84 2.90 8.24 25.75
CA ARG A 84 2.65 9.26 26.77
C ARG A 84 3.97 10.00 26.92
N GLY A 85 4.14 11.10 26.19
CA GLY A 85 5.24 12.02 26.46
C GLY A 85 5.21 12.37 27.95
N MET A 86 6.36 12.20 28.61
CA MET A 86 6.59 12.86 29.90
C MET A 86 6.57 14.37 29.71
#